data_AF-A0A954F9J2-F1
#
_entry.id   AF-A0A954F9J2-F1
#
_cell.length_a   1.000
_cell.length_b   1.000
_cell.length_c   1.000
_cell.angle_alpha   90.00
_cell.angle_beta   90.00
_cell.angle_gamma   90.00
#
_symmetry.space_group_name_H-M   'P 1'
#
loop_
_entity.id
_entity.type
_entity.pdbx_description
1 polymer ?
#
loop_
_entity_poly.entity_id
_entity_poly.type
_entity_poly.pdbx_seq_one_letter_code
_entity_poly.pdbx_strand_id
1 'polypeptide(L)'
;DTVEIPAFHPLKELAVCSDAYPVGYFFQCPDCRKELRVHKKYLGKQVSCKFCQAPFSLKIDASKAVSQGFYTQCPHCRKELRIAHKYLGTVAACKFCQGHIQLLEKPADPVDQ
;
A
#
# COMPACT_ATOMS: atom_id res chain seq x y z
N ASP A 1 52.92 -21.07 14.81
CA ASP A 1 52.43 -21.33 13.45
C ASP A 1 51.53 -22.55 13.46
N THR A 2 50.24 -22.50 13.13
CA THR A 2 49.49 -21.50 12.35
C THR A 2 48.00 -21.72 12.69
N VAL A 3 47.28 -20.69 13.12
CA VAL A 3 45.83 -20.77 13.36
C VAL A 3 45.13 -20.51 12.03
N GLU A 4 44.48 -21.53 11.49
CA GLU A 4 43.75 -21.47 10.23
C GLU A 4 42.37 -20.85 10.49
N ILE A 5 42.21 -19.57 10.14
CA ILE A 5 40.97 -18.82 10.36
C ILE A 5 40.03 -19.13 9.17
N PRO A 6 38.80 -19.63 9.41
CA PRO A 6 37.87 -19.94 8.33
C PRO A 6 37.48 -18.68 7.55
N ALA A 7 37.38 -18.80 6.23
CA ALA A 7 37.07 -17.69 5.34
C ALA A 7 35.70 -17.07 5.68
N PHE A 8 35.72 -15.78 6.02
CA PHE A 8 34.51 -14.98 6.25
C PHE A 8 33.71 -14.87 4.95
N HIS A 9 32.54 -15.49 4.92
CA HIS A 9 31.61 -15.36 3.81
C HIS A 9 30.66 -14.20 4.12
N PRO A 10 30.79 -13.02 3.47
CA PRO A 10 29.87 -11.92 3.68
C PRO A 10 28.47 -12.38 3.26
N LEU A 11 27.52 -12.27 4.18
CA LEU A 11 26.11 -12.54 3.92
C LEU A 11 25.64 -11.62 2.78
N LYS A 12 24.95 -12.19 1.78
CA LYS A 12 24.35 -11.43 0.68
C LYS A 12 23.49 -10.31 1.26
N GLU A 13 23.77 -9.07 0.85
CA GLU A 13 22.91 -7.92 1.11
C GLU A 13 21.50 -8.26 0.64
N LEU A 14 20.61 -8.56 1.58
CA LEU A 14 19.18 -8.61 1.33
C LEU A 14 18.81 -7.20 0.87
N ALA A 15 18.39 -7.07 -0.38
CA ALA A 15 17.86 -5.81 -0.89
C ALA A 15 16.79 -5.35 0.11
N VAL A 16 17.11 -4.29 0.87
CA VAL A 16 16.21 -3.69 1.86
C VAL A 16 15.12 -2.97 1.08
N CYS A 17 14.14 -3.75 0.62
CA CYS A 17 12.89 -3.25 0.10
C CYS A 17 12.01 -3.01 1.31
N SER A 18 11.83 -1.76 1.72
CA SER A 18 10.92 -1.47 2.83
C SER A 18 9.49 -1.74 2.39
N ASP A 19 8.74 -2.44 3.23
CA ASP A 19 7.33 -2.73 3.02
C ASP A 19 6.50 -1.45 3.12
N ALA A 20 5.64 -1.23 2.13
CA ALA A 20 4.73 -0.11 2.07
C ALA A 20 3.30 -0.62 1.87
N TYR A 21 2.42 -0.26 2.79
CA TYR A 21 1.03 -0.72 2.80
C TYR A 21 0.07 0.39 2.39
N PRO A 22 -1.03 0.08 1.67
CA PRO A 22 -2.07 1.05 1.39
C PRO A 22 -2.66 1.62 2.68
N VAL A 23 -2.60 2.94 2.85
CA VAL A 23 -3.21 3.66 3.97
C VAL A 23 -4.69 3.90 3.68
N GLY A 24 -5.02 4.15 2.42
CA GLY A 24 -6.39 4.23 1.94
C GLY A 24 -6.45 4.18 0.42
N TYR A 25 -7.66 4.32 -0.10
CA TYR A 25 -7.99 4.06 -1.48
C TYR A 25 -8.78 5.21 -2.09
N PHE A 26 -8.62 5.36 -3.41
CA PHE A 26 -9.38 6.31 -4.21
C PHE A 26 -10.52 5.59 -4.90
N PHE A 27 -11.72 6.11 -4.69
CA PHE A 27 -12.95 5.60 -5.27
C PHE A 27 -13.63 6.67 -6.09
N GLN A 28 -14.24 6.27 -7.19
CA GLN A 28 -15.10 7.15 -7.96
C GLN A 28 -16.54 6.91 -7.53
N CYS A 29 -17.25 7.97 -7.14
CA CYS A 29 -18.66 7.86 -6.84
C CYS A 29 -19.46 7.55 -8.12
N PRO A 30 -20.35 6.54 -8.13
CA PRO A 30 -21.15 6.23 -9.32
C PRO A 30 -22.16 7.34 -9.67
N ASP A 31 -22.55 8.14 -8.69
CA ASP A 31 -23.58 9.18 -8.83
C ASP A 31 -22.97 10.50 -9.34
N CYS A 32 -22.01 11.07 -8.60
CA CYS A 32 -21.39 12.35 -8.96
C CYS A 32 -20.08 12.23 -9.75
N ARG A 33 -19.56 11.00 -9.99
CA ARG A 33 -18.28 10.71 -10.66
C ARG A 33 -17.04 11.41 -10.08
N LYS A 34 -17.14 11.98 -8.88
CA LYS A 34 -16.03 12.59 -8.17
C LYS A 34 -15.17 11.53 -7.47
N GLU A 35 -13.87 11.80 -7.44
CA GLU A 35 -12.90 11.00 -6.71
C GLU A 35 -13.01 11.28 -5.21
N LEU A 36 -13.20 10.23 -4.42
CA LEU A 36 -13.22 10.25 -2.98
C LEU A 36 -12.03 9.48 -2.45
N ARG A 37 -11.37 10.08 -1.48
CA ARG A 37 -10.31 9.45 -0.71
C ARG A 37 -10.92 8.81 0.52
N VAL A 38 -10.84 7.49 0.61
CA VAL A 38 -11.37 6.75 1.76
C VAL A 38 -10.29 5.94 2.43
N HIS A 39 -10.21 6.05 3.75
CA HIS A 39 -9.23 5.33 4.55
C HIS A 39 -9.56 3.83 4.60
N LYS A 40 -8.54 2.96 4.65
CA LYS A 40 -8.74 1.49 4.67
C LYS A 40 -9.64 0.99 5.81
N LYS A 41 -9.78 1.75 6.90
CA LYS A 41 -10.62 1.41 8.06
C LYS A 41 -12.12 1.40 7.74
N TYR A 42 -12.53 2.03 6.64
CA TYR A 42 -13.92 2.05 6.17
C TYR A 42 -14.18 0.99 5.10
N LEU A 43 -13.21 0.12 4.81
CA LEU A 43 -13.42 -1.05 3.97
C LEU A 43 -14.49 -1.96 4.55
N GLY A 44 -15.38 -2.44 3.69
CA GLY A 44 -16.52 -3.28 4.08
C GLY A 44 -17.62 -2.50 4.82
N LYS A 45 -17.47 -1.20 5.05
CA LYS A 45 -18.51 -0.34 5.62
C LYS A 45 -19.21 0.46 4.54
N GLN A 46 -20.47 0.79 4.82
CA GLN A 46 -21.23 1.74 4.02
C GLN A 46 -20.74 3.15 4.33
N VAL A 47 -20.35 3.89 3.30
CA VAL A 47 -19.95 5.29 3.44
C VAL A 47 -20.81 6.17 2.54
N SER A 48 -20.90 7.44 2.88
CA SER A 48 -21.62 8.42 2.08
C SER A 48 -20.63 9.30 1.34
N CYS A 49 -20.93 9.59 0.07
CA CYS A 49 -20.13 10.50 -0.72
C CYS A 49 -20.13 11.89 -0.08
N LYS A 50 -18.96 12.48 0.17
CA LYS A 50 -18.88 13.83 0.76
C LYS A 50 -19.46 14.94 -0.16
N PHE A 51 -19.63 14.64 -1.45
CA PHE A 51 -20.11 15.61 -2.43
C PHE A 51 -21.62 15.52 -2.65
N CYS A 52 -22.15 14.34 -3.00
CA CYS A 52 -23.58 14.15 -3.25
C CYS A 52 -24.35 13.50 -2.09
N GLN A 53 -23.66 13.10 -1.01
CA GLN A 53 -24.24 12.37 0.14
C GLN A 53 -24.91 11.03 -0.21
N ALA A 54 -24.79 10.57 -1.46
CA ALA A 54 -25.24 9.26 -1.87
C ALA A 54 -24.50 8.16 -1.08
N PRO A 55 -25.23 7.23 -0.44
CA PRO A 55 -24.62 6.09 0.23
C PRO A 55 -24.09 5.09 -0.79
N PHE A 56 -22.89 4.57 -0.58
CA PHE A 56 -22.31 3.50 -1.38
C PHE A 56 -21.54 2.51 -0.51
N SER A 57 -21.46 1.27 -0.98
CA SER A 57 -20.75 0.20 -0.28
C SER A 57 -19.30 0.14 -0.73
N LEU A 58 -18.37 0.39 0.19
CA LEU A 58 -16.93 0.23 -0.07
C LEU A 58 -16.54 -1.24 -0.02
N LYS A 59 -16.65 -1.93 -1.15
CA LYS A 59 -16.06 -3.25 -1.33
C LYS A 59 -14.73 -3.08 -2.06
N ILE A 60 -13.63 -3.42 -1.40
CA ILE A 60 -12.38 -3.73 -2.09
C ILE A 60 -12.29 -5.23 -2.12
N ASP A 61 -12.72 -5.77 -3.24
CA ASP A 61 -12.23 -7.06 -3.67
C ASP A 61 -10.83 -6.80 -4.23
N ALA A 62 -9.80 -7.37 -3.59
CA ALA A 62 -8.42 -7.34 -4.06
C ALA A 62 -8.29 -7.79 -5.53
N SER A 63 -9.29 -8.52 -6.03
CA SER A 63 -9.37 -9.02 -7.40
C SER A 63 -10.22 -8.16 -8.36
N LYS A 64 -11.04 -7.20 -7.89
CA LYS A 64 -11.95 -6.43 -8.77
C LYS A 64 -12.13 -4.96 -8.38
N ALA A 65 -11.43 -4.11 -9.12
CA ALA A 65 -12.03 -3.11 -10.03
C ALA A 65 -12.93 -1.97 -9.47
N VAL A 66 -12.88 -1.62 -8.18
CA VAL A 66 -13.58 -0.39 -7.70
C VAL A 66 -12.63 0.71 -7.21
N SER A 67 -11.41 0.35 -6.79
CA SER A 67 -10.41 1.34 -6.37
C SER A 67 -9.50 1.70 -7.55
N GLN A 68 -9.60 2.95 -8.00
CA GLN A 68 -8.80 3.50 -9.11
C GLN A 68 -7.30 3.57 -8.72
N GLY A 69 -7.02 3.55 -7.43
CA GLY A 69 -5.68 3.43 -6.85
C GLY A 69 -5.73 3.48 -5.33
N PHE A 70 -4.58 3.37 -4.71
CA PHE A 70 -4.37 3.55 -3.28
C PHE A 70 -3.32 4.62 -3.03
N TYR A 71 -3.34 5.18 -1.83
CA TYR A 71 -2.25 6.01 -1.34
C TYR A 71 -1.56 5.31 -0.18
N THR A 72 -0.24 5.42 -0.16
CA THR A 72 0.63 4.95 0.92
C THR A 72 1.63 6.03 1.30
N GLN A 73 2.30 5.87 2.42
CA GLN A 73 3.40 6.74 2.82
C GLN A 73 4.71 6.01 2.61
N CYS A 74 5.65 6.65 1.93
CA CYS A 74 6.96 6.06 1.72
C CYS A 74 7.70 5.92 3.07
N PRO A 75 8.18 4.73 3.48
CA PRO A 75 8.95 4.56 4.72
C PRO A 75 10.26 5.37 4.75
N HIS A 76 10.86 5.65 3.59
CA HIS A 76 12.12 6.40 3.50
C HIS A 76 11.94 7.91 3.69
N CYS A 77 10.93 8.51 3.04
CA CYS A 77 10.75 9.97 3.01
C CYS A 77 9.45 10.46 3.64
N ARG A 78 8.59 9.54 4.11
CA ARG A 78 7.26 9.78 4.70
C ARG A 78 6.28 10.57 3.81
N LYS A 79 6.60 10.73 2.53
CA LYS A 79 5.70 11.40 1.57
C LYS A 79 4.59 10.47 1.11
N GLU A 80 3.42 11.06 0.88
CA GLU A 80 2.27 10.34 0.31
C GLU A 80 2.53 10.02 -1.16
N LEU A 81 2.46 8.73 -1.48
CA LEU A 81 2.56 8.18 -2.81
C LEU A 81 1.20 7.67 -3.22
N ARG A 82 0.73 8.11 -4.39
CA ARG A 82 -0.46 7.56 -5.04
C ARG A 82 -0.01 6.51 -6.04
N ILE A 83 -0.49 5.29 -5.87
CA ILE A 83 -0.15 4.13 -6.67
C ILE A 83 -1.43 3.50 -7.20
N ALA A 84 -1.41 3.06 -8.46
CA ALA A 84 -2.54 2.33 -9.03
C ALA A 84 -2.64 0.93 -8.42
N HIS A 85 -3.86 0.44 -8.20
CA HIS A 85 -4.08 -0.86 -7.55
C HIS A 85 -3.36 -2.01 -8.27
N LYS A 86 -3.17 -1.92 -9.60
CA LYS A 86 -2.43 -2.91 -10.38
C LYS A 86 -0.97 -3.16 -9.93
N TYR A 87 -0.39 -2.25 -9.14
CA TYR A 87 0.98 -2.39 -8.62
C TYR A 87 1.02 -3.00 -7.20
N LEU A 88 -0.13 -3.32 -6.61
CA LEU A 88 -0.19 -4.07 -5.36
C LEU A 88 0.49 -5.44 -5.56
N GLY A 89 1.34 -5.86 -4.64
CA GLY A 89 2.16 -7.08 -4.76
C GLY A 89 3.46 -6.88 -5.55
N THR A 90 3.78 -5.68 -6.02
CA THR A 90 5.00 -5.38 -6.79
C THR A 90 5.92 -4.40 -6.07
N VAL A 91 7.21 -4.40 -6.44
CA VAL A 91 8.16 -3.38 -5.98
C VAL A 91 8.00 -2.13 -6.82
N ALA A 92 7.80 -0.98 -6.16
CA ALA A 92 7.75 0.32 -6.80
C ALA A 92 8.85 1.23 -6.25
N ALA A 93 9.38 2.11 -7.10
CA ALA A 93 10.29 3.15 -6.66
C ALA A 93 9.50 4.39 -6.20
N CYS A 94 9.84 4.93 -5.03
CA CYS A 94 9.28 6.18 -4.56
C CYS A 94 9.67 7.33 -5.51
N LYS A 95 8.69 8.08 -6.05
CA LYS A 95 8.99 9.20 -6.95
C LYS A 95 9.78 10.35 -6.33
N PHE A 96 9.87 10.40 -4.99
CA PHE A 96 10.52 11.49 -4.27
C PHE A 96 11.94 11.15 -3.83
N CYS A 97 12.16 9.95 -3.30
CA CYS A 97 13.47 9.52 -2.80
C CYS A 97 14.10 8.40 -3.61
N GLN A 98 13.42 7.90 -4.65
CA GLN A 98 13.84 6.77 -5.49
C GLN A 98 14.11 5.47 -4.70
N GLY A 99 13.71 5.41 -3.43
CA GLY A 99 13.80 4.22 -2.61
C GLY A 99 12.86 3.13 -3.11
N HIS A 100 13.36 1.90 -3.18
CA HIS A 100 12.60 0.72 -3.57
C HIS A 100 11.71 0.29 -2.40
N ILE A 101 10.39 0.34 -2.62
CA ILE A 101 9.40 -0.05 -1.64
C ILE A 101 8.59 -1.21 -2.18
N GLN A 102 8.38 -2.22 -1.35
CA GLN A 102 7.54 -3.35 -1.72
C GLN A 102 6.09 -3.03 -1.36
N LEU A 103 5.24 -2.94 -2.38
CA LEU A 103 3.83 -2.64 -2.20
C LEU A 103 3.12 -3.92 -1.80
N LEU A 104 2.78 -4.05 -0.53
CA LEU A 104 2.09 -5.23 -0.01
C LEU A 104 0.66 -4.86 0.31
N GLU A 105 -0.27 -5.76 0.01
CA GLU A 105 -1.51 -5.78 0.77
C GLU A 105 -1.14 -6.13 2.20
N LYS A 106 -1.48 -5.29 3.17
CA LYS A 106 -1.26 -5.70 4.55
C LYS A 106 -2.17 -6.90 4.78
N PRO A 107 -1.67 -8.07 5.20
CA PRO A 107 -2.55 -9.08 5.75
C PRO A 107 -3.30 -8.39 6.88
N ALA A 108 -4.62 -8.60 6.97
CA ALA A 108 -5.41 -8.13 8.08
C ALA A 108 -4.60 -8.41 9.36
N ASP A 109 -4.22 -7.36 10.08
CA ASP A 109 -3.47 -7.48 11.32
C ASP A 109 -4.08 -8.66 12.10
N PRO A 110 -3.33 -9.70 12.48
CA PRO A 110 -3.87 -10.71 13.38
C PRO A 110 -4.35 -9.94 14.60
N VAL A 111 -5.66 -10.02 14.81
CA VAL A 111 -6.33 -9.55 16.00
C VAL A 111 -5.49 -9.99 17.19
N ASP A 112 -4.92 -9.00 17.88
CA ASP A 112 -4.37 -9.20 19.22
C ASP A 112 -5.56 -9.70 20.07
N GLN A 113 -5.51 -10.98 20.43
CA GLN A 113 -6.53 -11.72 21.18
C GLN A 113 -6.33 -11.51 22.68
#